data_AF-A0A7W7FZR1-F1
#
_entry.id   AF-A0A7W7FZR1-F1
#
_cell.length_a   1.000
_cell.length_b   1.000
_cell.length_c   1.000
_cell.angle_alpha   90.00
_cell.angle_beta   90.00
_cell.angle_gamma   90.00
#
_symmetry.space_group_name_H-M   'P 1'
#
loop_
_entity.id
_entity.type
_entity.pdbx_description
1 polymer ?
#
loop_
_entity_poly.entity_id
_entity_poly.type
_entity_poly.pdbx_seq_one_letter_code
_entity_poly.pdbx_strand_id
1 'polypeptide(L)'
;MSIALKTALAYHEAWAGHDLDLALTYIAADVVCDAPAGRIEGAAAYRAFMAGFVAMLKSTTVLGAFGDDTTALIMYDTATALVPSAPGAELVTVANGRITRSHFLFDRLPFEQARRAAG
;
A
#
# COMPACT_ATOMS: atom_id res chain seq x y z
N MET A 1 0.88 13.48 -16.22
CA MET A 1 0.99 12.46 -15.16
C MET A 1 1.95 11.38 -15.64
N SER A 2 3.03 11.15 -14.90
CA SER A 2 4.09 10.21 -15.28
C SER A 2 3.62 8.75 -15.26
N ILE A 3 4.39 7.83 -15.85
CA ILE A 3 4.04 6.39 -15.86
C ILE A 3 3.99 5.85 -14.44
N ALA A 4 5.01 6.14 -13.61
CA ALA A 4 5.04 5.63 -12.25
C ALA A 4 3.87 6.15 -11.41
N LEU A 5 3.52 7.44 -11.52
CA LEU A 5 2.39 8.02 -10.78
C LEU A 5 1.06 7.42 -11.24
N LYS A 6 0.87 7.18 -12.54
CA LYS A 6 -0.32 6.50 -13.06
C LYS A 6 -0.44 5.08 -12.51
N THR A 7 0.64 4.29 -12.56
CA THR A 7 0.66 2.93 -12.02
C THR A 7 0.37 2.92 -10.52
N ALA A 8 1.00 3.81 -9.75
CA ALA A 8 0.81 3.88 -8.31
C ALA A 8 -0.62 4.27 -7.92
N LEU A 9 -1.23 5.24 -8.62
CA LEU A 9 -2.61 5.65 -8.36
C LEU A 9 -3.62 4.57 -8.78
N ALA A 10 -3.39 3.88 -9.90
CA ALA A 10 -4.26 2.78 -10.33
C ALA A 10 -4.17 1.57 -9.38
N TYR A 11 -2.95 1.26 -8.91
CA TYR A 11 -2.75 0.29 -7.83
C TYR A 11 -3.49 0.71 -6.56
N HIS A 12 -3.36 1.97 -6.14
CA HIS A 12 -4.04 2.52 -4.96
C HIS A 12 -5.55 2.40 -5.06
N GLU A 13 -6.14 2.84 -6.18
CA GLU A 13 -7.57 2.80 -6.44
C GLU A 13 -8.10 1.36 -6.41
N ALA A 14 -7.37 0.41 -6.99
CA ALA A 14 -7.76 -1.00 -7.00
C ALA A 14 -7.83 -1.59 -5.57
N TRP A 15 -6.78 -1.43 -4.75
CA TRP A 15 -6.82 -1.98 -3.38
C TRP A 15 -7.76 -1.18 -2.47
N ALA A 16 -7.93 0.12 -2.69
CA ALA A 16 -8.92 0.96 -2.01
C ALA A 16 -10.35 0.49 -2.27
N GLY A 17 -10.63 0.02 -3.50
CA GLY A 17 -11.89 -0.60 -3.91
C GLY A 17 -12.06 -2.05 -3.46
N HIS A 18 -11.17 -2.57 -2.61
CA HIS A 18 -11.12 -3.98 -2.19
C HIS A 18 -10.89 -4.99 -3.34
N ASP A 19 -10.46 -4.53 -4.52
CA ASP A 19 -10.11 -5.39 -5.66
C ASP A 19 -8.62 -5.71 -5.64
N LEU A 20 -8.23 -6.60 -4.72
CA LEU A 20 -6.84 -7.01 -4.56
C LEU A 20 -6.32 -7.77 -5.78
N ASP A 21 -7.19 -8.47 -6.52
CA ASP A 21 -6.77 -9.19 -7.71
C ASP A 21 -6.41 -8.21 -8.84
N LEU A 22 -7.18 -7.14 -9.05
CA LEU A 22 -6.80 -6.03 -9.93
C LEU A 22 -5.54 -5.32 -9.44
N ALA A 23 -5.46 -5.01 -8.15
CA ALA A 23 -4.31 -4.31 -7.57
C ALA A 23 -3.00 -5.07 -7.84
N LEU A 24 -3.01 -6.40 -7.70
CA LEU A 24 -1.82 -7.23 -7.96
C LEU A 24 -1.40 -7.29 -9.42
N THR A 25 -2.25 -6.90 -10.38
CA THR A 25 -1.82 -6.78 -11.78
C THR A 25 -0.76 -5.70 -11.99
N TYR A 26 -0.71 -4.71 -11.09
CA TYR A 26 0.30 -3.65 -11.06
C TYR A 26 1.57 -4.04 -10.30
N ILE A 27 1.66 -5.23 -9.71
CA ILE A 27 2.81 -5.66 -8.90
C ILE A 27 3.69 -6.61 -9.74
N ALA A 28 5.01 -6.41 -9.68
CA ALA A 28 5.98 -7.31 -10.30
C ALA A 28 6.06 -8.64 -9.52
N ALA A 29 6.32 -9.74 -10.22
CA ALA A 29 6.39 -11.07 -9.60
C ALA A 29 7.48 -11.15 -8.51
N ASP A 30 8.59 -10.44 -8.75
CA ASP A 30 9.80 -10.33 -7.92
C ASP A 30 9.82 -9.04 -7.08
N VAL A 31 8.66 -8.44 -6.80
CA VAL A 31 8.56 -7.21 -6.00
C VAL A 31 9.32 -7.35 -4.67
N VAL A 32 10.05 -6.28 -4.30
CA VAL A 32 10.63 -6.13 -2.97
C VAL A 32 9.89 -5.02 -2.24
N CYS A 33 9.33 -5.33 -1.08
CA CYS A 33 8.61 -4.39 -0.25
C CYS A 33 9.30 -4.26 1.10
N ASP A 34 9.70 -3.03 1.46
CA ASP A 34 10.20 -2.71 2.79
C ASP A 34 9.04 -2.06 3.58
N ALA A 35 8.53 -2.75 4.59
CA ALA A 35 7.44 -2.28 5.44
C ALA A 35 7.91 -2.12 6.91
N PRO A 36 7.17 -1.39 7.77
CA PRO A 36 7.58 -1.19 9.16
C PRO A 36 7.75 -2.48 9.97
N ALA A 37 7.10 -3.57 9.59
CA ALA A 37 7.24 -4.89 10.23
C ALA A 37 8.42 -5.72 9.70
N GLY A 38 9.09 -5.27 8.63
CA GLY A 38 10.17 -5.98 7.98
C GLY A 38 10.01 -6.06 6.46
N ARG A 39 10.98 -6.72 5.83
CA ARG A 39 11.07 -6.89 4.39
C ARG A 39 10.18 -8.04 3.91
N ILE A 40 9.53 -7.84 2.76
CA ILE A 40 8.61 -8.74 2.09
C ILE A 40 9.10 -8.93 0.66
N GLU A 41 9.25 -10.18 0.21
CA GLU A 41 9.79 -10.50 -1.12
C GLU A 41 8.84 -11.39 -1.91
N GLY A 42 8.59 -11.00 -3.16
CA GLY A 42 7.75 -11.71 -4.11
C GLY A 42 6.26 -11.39 -3.98
N ALA A 43 5.55 -11.49 -5.11
CA ALA A 43 4.14 -11.09 -5.21
C ALA A 43 3.21 -11.89 -4.29
N ALA A 44 3.52 -13.15 -4.01
CA ALA A 44 2.71 -13.98 -3.10
C ALA A 44 2.76 -13.47 -1.65
N ALA A 45 3.95 -13.11 -1.16
CA ALA A 45 4.11 -12.54 0.17
C ALA A 45 3.52 -11.13 0.26
N TYR A 46 3.69 -10.33 -0.80
CA TYR A 46 3.06 -9.00 -0.93
C TYR A 46 1.53 -9.09 -0.87
N ARG A 47 0.91 -10.06 -1.57
CA ARG A 47 -0.54 -10.32 -1.51
C ARG A 47 -0.99 -10.64 -0.09
N ALA A 48 -0.28 -11.52 0.61
CA ALA A 48 -0.63 -11.88 1.99
C ALA A 48 -0.58 -10.68 2.93
N PHE A 49 0.45 -9.83 2.79
CA PHE A 49 0.58 -8.58 3.52
C PHE A 49 -0.60 -7.62 3.25
N MET A 50 -0.92 -7.37 1.97
CA MET A 50 -2.00 -6.46 1.60
C MET A 50 -3.39 -6.99 1.97
N ALA A 51 -3.64 -8.29 1.82
CA ALA A 51 -4.95 -8.89 2.11
C ALA A 51 -5.39 -8.66 3.57
N GLY A 52 -4.46 -8.77 4.53
CA GLY A 52 -4.75 -8.50 5.93
C GLY A 52 -5.17 -7.05 6.17
N PHE A 53 -4.52 -6.10 5.49
CA PHE A 53 -4.84 -4.68 5.62
C PHE A 53 -6.17 -4.30 4.94
N VAL A 54 -6.35 -4.71 3.68
CA VAL A 54 -7.57 -4.45 2.89
C VAL A 54 -8.83 -5.00 3.59
N ALA A 55 -8.73 -6.16 4.26
CA ALA A 55 -9.85 -6.72 5.01
C ALA A 55 -10.35 -5.82 6.18
N MET A 56 -9.49 -4.94 6.71
CA MET A 56 -9.84 -4.02 7.80
C MET A 56 -10.24 -2.62 7.30
N LEU A 57 -9.99 -2.31 6.02
CA LEU A 57 -10.18 -0.98 5.44
C LEU A 57 -11.68 -0.62 5.38
N LYS A 58 -11.99 0.63 5.76
CA LYS A 58 -13.33 1.22 5.60
C LYS A 58 -13.33 2.33 4.55
N SER A 59 -12.27 3.14 4.53
CA SER A 59 -12.08 4.20 3.56
C SER A 59 -10.62 4.60 3.46
N THR A 60 -10.27 5.26 2.37
CA THR A 60 -8.97 5.90 2.16
C THR A 60 -9.15 7.22 1.42
N THR A 61 -8.28 8.18 1.71
CA THR A 61 -8.25 9.49 1.06
C THR A 61 -6.81 9.83 0.69
N VAL A 62 -6.53 10.04 -0.59
CA VAL A 62 -5.22 10.52 -1.05
C VAL A 62 -5.00 11.94 -0.54
N LEU A 63 -3.90 12.15 0.19
CA LEU A 63 -3.47 13.44 0.73
C LEU A 63 -2.48 14.16 -0.20
N GLY A 64 -1.68 13.38 -0.93
CA GLY A 64 -0.72 13.89 -1.91
C GLY A 64 -0.11 12.77 -2.72
N ALA A 65 0.17 13.04 -4.01
CA ALA A 65 0.76 12.07 -4.90
C ALA A 65 1.66 12.77 -5.93
N PHE A 66 2.92 12.33 -6.02
CA PHE A 66 3.94 12.90 -6.90
C PHE A 66 4.71 11.78 -7.57
N GLY A 67 5.25 12.01 -8.76
CA GLY A 67 6.10 11.02 -9.40
C GLY A 67 6.76 11.51 -10.68
N ASP A 68 7.75 10.74 -11.10
CA ASP A 68 8.49 10.85 -12.36
C ASP A 68 8.29 9.57 -13.19
N ASP A 69 9.10 9.37 -14.22
CA ASP A 69 8.94 8.22 -15.13
C ASP A 69 9.11 6.86 -14.45
N THR A 70 9.85 6.80 -13.34
CA THR A 70 10.27 5.55 -12.69
C THR A 70 9.87 5.44 -11.23
N THR A 71 9.56 6.55 -10.55
CA THR A 71 9.20 6.56 -9.13
C THR A 71 7.94 7.36 -8.87
N ALA A 72 7.18 6.94 -7.85
CA ALA A 72 6.04 7.70 -7.34
C ALA A 72 5.94 7.59 -5.82
N LEU A 73 5.61 8.71 -5.18
CA LEU A 73 5.31 8.80 -3.76
C LEU A 73 3.82 9.14 -3.62
N ILE A 74 3.08 8.32 -2.88
CA ILE A 74 1.69 8.58 -2.51
C ILE A 74 1.60 8.62 -0.99
N MET A 75 0.93 9.64 -0.46
CA MET A 75 0.49 9.72 0.93
C MET A 75 -1.03 9.71 0.97
N TYR A 76 -1.60 8.93 1.88
CA TYR A 76 -3.04 8.75 2.04
C TYR A 76 -3.39 8.58 3.52
N ASP A 77 -4.58 9.04 3.91
CA ASP A 77 -5.17 8.64 5.19
C ASP A 77 -6.07 7.42 5.00
N THR A 78 -6.18 6.57 6.01
CA THR A 78 -7.09 5.42 6.01
C THR A 78 -7.92 5.38 7.28
N ALA A 79 -9.19 4.98 7.15
CA ALA A 79 -10.00 4.56 8.28
C ALA A 79 -10.14 3.04 8.24
N THR A 80 -9.99 2.39 9.39
CA THR A 80 -10.11 0.93 9.51
C THR A 80 -11.12 0.54 10.59
N ALA A 81 -11.39 -0.76 10.72
CA ALA A 81 -12.16 -1.29 11.83
C ALA A 81 -11.52 -1.05 13.21
N LEU A 82 -10.19 -0.98 13.28
CA LEU A 82 -9.44 -0.85 14.54
C LEU A 82 -9.00 0.59 14.86
N VAL A 83 -8.62 1.34 13.83
CA VAL A 83 -8.01 2.67 13.96
C VAL A 83 -8.76 3.63 13.03
N PRO A 84 -9.34 4.73 13.55
CA PRO A 84 -10.20 5.63 12.76
C PRO A 84 -9.44 6.53 11.78
N SER A 85 -8.15 6.80 12.04
CA SER A 85 -7.24 7.50 11.13
C SER A 85 -5.85 6.89 11.27
N ALA A 86 -5.35 6.32 10.18
CA ALA A 86 -4.08 5.64 10.09
C ALA A 86 -3.40 6.04 8.77
N PRO A 87 -2.71 7.21 8.75
CA PRO A 87 -2.06 7.69 7.57
C PRO A 87 -0.84 6.82 7.22
N GLY A 88 -0.66 6.63 5.91
CA GLY A 88 0.47 5.93 5.34
C GLY A 88 1.06 6.71 4.17
N ALA A 89 2.32 6.43 3.89
CA ALA A 89 2.98 6.83 2.66
C ALA A 89 3.64 5.61 2.01
N GLU A 90 3.63 5.57 0.69
CA GLU A 90 4.26 4.52 -0.11
C GLU A 90 5.12 5.18 -1.20
N LEU A 91 6.42 4.89 -1.17
CA LEU A 91 7.32 5.20 -2.28
C LEU A 91 7.48 3.94 -3.13
N VAL A 92 7.10 4.01 -4.41
CA VAL A 92 7.22 2.90 -5.35
C VAL A 92 8.22 3.18 -6.44
N THR A 93 8.91 2.12 -6.88
CA THR A 93 9.66 2.09 -8.15
C THR A 93 8.86 1.28 -9.15
N VAL A 94 8.70 1.82 -10.36
CA VAL A 94 7.90 1.23 -11.44
C VAL A 94 8.80 0.94 -12.64
N ALA A 95 8.68 -0.26 -13.17
CA ALA A 95 9.29 -0.66 -14.43
C ALA A 95 8.26 -1.42 -15.27
N ASN A 96 8.15 -1.10 -16.56
CA ASN A 96 7.20 -1.74 -17.48
C ASN A 96 5.74 -1.73 -16.96
N GLY A 97 5.35 -0.63 -16.31
CA GLY A 97 4.00 -0.47 -15.73
C GLY A 97 3.73 -1.30 -14.47
N ARG A 98 4.75 -1.96 -13.90
CA ARG A 98 4.65 -2.75 -12.66
C ARG A 98 5.54 -2.20 -11.55
N ILE A 99 5.05 -2.24 -10.32
CA ILE A 99 5.77 -1.90 -9.10
C ILE A 99 6.77 -3.01 -8.80
N THR A 100 8.06 -2.69 -8.89
CA THR A 100 9.18 -3.61 -8.60
C THR A 100 9.75 -3.39 -7.20
N ARG A 101 9.58 -2.18 -6.64
CA ARG A 101 9.90 -1.87 -5.25
C ARG A 101 8.79 -1.05 -4.62
N SER A 102 8.51 -1.33 -3.35
CA SER A 102 7.61 -0.55 -2.52
C SER A 102 8.27 -0.30 -1.17
N HIS A 103 8.13 0.92 -0.65
CA HIS A 103 8.59 1.29 0.69
C HIS A 103 7.43 1.94 1.44
N PHE A 104 6.88 1.20 2.40
CA PHE A 104 5.77 1.68 3.23
C PHE A 104 6.28 2.38 4.48
N LEU A 105 5.64 3.50 4.80
CA LEU A 105 5.75 4.18 6.08
C LEU A 105 4.35 4.36 6.67
N PHE A 106 4.13 3.80 7.85
CA PHE A 106 2.93 3.99 8.66
C PHE A 106 3.23 3.63 10.12
N ASP A 107 2.47 4.21 11.04
CA ASP A 107 2.60 3.91 12.46
C ASP A 107 1.85 2.61 12.82
N ARG A 108 2.57 1.66 13.43
CA ARG A 108 1.98 0.39 13.89
C ARG A 108 1.38 0.49 15.29
N LEU A 109 1.79 1.49 16.08
CA LEU A 109 1.44 1.59 17.49
C LEU A 109 -0.09 1.65 17.73
N PRO A 110 -0.88 2.44 16.98
CA PRO A 110 -2.33 2.49 17.16
C PRO A 110 -3.02 1.12 16.96
N PHE A 111 -2.54 0.33 16.00
CA PHE A 111 -3.06 -1.02 15.73
C PHE A 111 -2.70 -2.00 16.84
N GLU A 112 -1.47 -1.94 17.36
CA GLU A 112 -1.04 -2.78 18.48
C GLU A 112 -1.82 -2.46 19.75
N GLN A 113 -2.06 -1.17 20.04
CA GLN A 113 -2.87 -0.73 21.17
C GLN A 113 -4.32 -1.20 21.04
N ALA A 114 -4.94 -1.05 19.86
CA ALA A 114 -6.31 -1.50 19.62
C ALA A 114 -6.47 -3.02 19.81
N ARG A 115 -5.50 -3.82 19.32
CA ARG A 115 -5.50 -5.28 19.50
C ARG A 115 -5.36 -5.71 20.96
N ARG A 116 -4.50 -5.02 21.72
CA ARG A 116 -4.33 -5.28 23.16
C ARG A 116 -5.57 -4.92 23.99
N ALA A 117 -6.32 -3.91 23.58
CA ALA A 117 -7.56 -3.52 24.28
C ALA A 117 -8.75 -4.44 23.99
N ALA A 118 -8.71 -5.20 22.89
CA ALA A 118 -9.77 -6.12 22.47
C ALA A 118 -9.61 -7.56 23.00
N GLY A 119 -8.47 -7.89 23.60
CA GLY A 119 -8.17 -9.18 24.23
C GLY A 119 -8.13 -9.07 25.75
#